data_AF-A0A0K0E8M3-F1
#
_entry.id   AF-A0A0K0E8M3-F1
#
_cell.length_a   1.000
_cell.length_b   1.000
_cell.length_c   1.000
_cell.angle_alpha   90.00
_cell.angle_beta   90.00
_cell.angle_gamma   90.00
#
_symmetry.space_group_name_H-M   'P 1'
#
loop_
_entity.id
_entity.type
_entity.pdbx_description
1 polymer ?
#
loop_
_entity_poly.entity_id
_entity_poly.type
_entity_poly.pdbx_seq_one_letter_code
_entity_poly.pdbx_strand_id
1 'polypeptide(L)'
;MFFLKYLIFFTSYLFIIIYAIDNNNNESKIWKKYQPFQDPLKNEFGLLKVNTTDVCMSLKFDLKIINLNLNRSDSHIEVPSFSSPNVKLQGFCFSNTKNKVSELKGQWKQNDRKKVLYFLFTSDNLSNNVEDELRWRLKNVIYIEKHGEESITFKSRNDSFMVTSPIRSKYICKDKLNITLKHDNYKDIIIQLLPEIEFIPFFGEKGYGSNIFICERTRKKSLSEAFQSKMTIFAGVILGISSVSAIIIHSLRRTIFSPTFKIMQFSSK
;
A
#
# COMPACT_ATOMS: atom_id res chain seq x y z
N MET A 1 -33.38 45.12 -23.09
CA MET A 1 -33.02 44.30 -21.90
C MET A 1 -32.93 42.79 -22.20
N PHE A 2 -33.75 42.23 -23.10
CA PHE A 2 -33.68 40.79 -23.48
C PHE A 2 -32.37 40.38 -24.18
N PHE A 3 -31.87 41.18 -25.13
CA PHE A 3 -30.62 40.89 -25.85
C PHE A 3 -29.39 40.79 -24.94
N LEU A 4 -29.32 41.61 -23.87
CA LEU A 4 -28.19 41.58 -22.93
C LEU A 4 -28.16 40.28 -22.11
N LYS A 5 -29.33 39.75 -21.70
CA LYS A 5 -29.40 38.46 -20.99
C LYS A 5 -28.93 37.30 -21.87
N TYR A 6 -29.36 37.25 -23.14
CA TYR A 6 -28.92 36.20 -24.07
C TYR A 6 -27.42 36.27 -24.35
N LEU A 7 -26.85 37.47 -24.49
CA LEU A 7 -25.42 37.64 -24.70
C LEU A 7 -24.60 37.09 -23.51
N ILE A 8 -25.02 37.36 -22.27
CA ILE A 8 -24.34 36.86 -21.05
C ILE A 8 -24.43 35.33 -20.94
N PHE A 9 -25.56 34.74 -21.29
CA PHE A 9 -25.69 33.27 -21.32
C PHE A 9 -24.81 32.63 -22.39
N PHE A 10 -24.72 33.26 -23.57
CA PHE A 10 -23.91 32.72 -24.66
C PHE A 10 -22.41 32.83 -24.36
N THR A 11 -21.95 33.95 -23.79
CA THR A 11 -20.55 34.13 -23.42
C THR A 11 -20.14 33.20 -22.28
N SER A 12 -21.00 32.97 -21.28
CA SER A 12 -20.70 32.02 -20.20
C SER A 12 -20.63 30.57 -20.71
N TYR A 13 -21.56 30.18 -21.58
CA TYR A 13 -21.56 28.84 -22.19
C TYR A 13 -20.30 28.61 -23.05
N LEU A 14 -19.91 29.60 -23.85
CA LEU A 14 -18.72 29.54 -24.69
C LEU A 14 -17.44 29.49 -23.84
N PHE A 15 -17.40 30.23 -22.71
CA PHE A 15 -16.31 30.14 -21.74
C PHE A 15 -16.20 28.75 -21.11
N ILE A 16 -17.34 28.12 -20.76
CA ILE A 16 -17.37 26.75 -20.23
C ILE A 16 -16.86 25.75 -21.26
N ILE A 17 -17.25 25.88 -22.54
CA ILE A 17 -16.76 25.01 -23.61
C ILE A 17 -15.25 25.19 -23.81
N ILE A 18 -14.75 26.43 -23.92
CA ILE A 18 -13.32 26.69 -24.08
C ILE A 18 -12.55 26.11 -22.89
N TYR A 19 -13.03 26.32 -21.67
CA TYR A 19 -12.40 25.80 -20.46
C TYR A 19 -12.40 24.26 -20.41
N ALA A 20 -13.48 23.61 -20.86
CA ALA A 20 -13.56 22.16 -20.95
C ALA A 20 -12.61 21.59 -22.02
N ILE A 21 -12.49 22.25 -23.18
CA ILE A 21 -11.56 21.87 -24.25
C ILE A 21 -10.12 22.02 -23.77
N ASP A 22 -9.78 23.13 -23.10
CA ASP A 22 -8.42 23.37 -22.62
C ASP A 22 -8.00 22.36 -21.53
N ASN A 23 -8.91 22.01 -20.61
CA ASN A 23 -8.66 20.97 -19.62
C ASN A 23 -8.44 19.58 -20.25
N ASN A 24 -9.28 19.18 -21.20
CA ASN A 24 -9.11 17.90 -21.92
C ASN A 24 -7.79 17.87 -22.72
N ASN A 25 -7.42 18.99 -23.34
CA ASN A 25 -6.15 19.13 -24.05
C ASN A 25 -4.96 19.03 -23.07
N ASN A 26 -5.04 19.63 -21.89
CA ASN A 26 -3.99 19.56 -20.89
C ASN A 26 -3.82 18.14 -20.31
N GLU A 27 -4.90 17.45 -19.94
CA GLU A 27 -4.83 16.06 -19.46
C GLU A 27 -4.23 15.13 -20.52
N SER A 28 -4.73 15.21 -21.76
CA SER A 28 -4.21 14.40 -22.87
C SER A 28 -2.74 14.71 -23.20
N LYS A 29 -2.30 15.96 -23.03
CA LYS A 29 -0.90 16.37 -23.23
C LYS A 29 0.04 15.83 -22.15
N ILE A 30 -0.43 15.69 -20.91
CA ILE A 30 0.38 15.13 -19.80
C ILE A 30 0.63 13.64 -20.02
N TRP A 31 -0.40 12.88 -20.42
CA TRP A 31 -0.29 11.44 -20.64
C TRP A 31 0.69 11.08 -21.77
N LYS A 32 0.78 11.93 -22.81
CA LYS A 32 1.71 11.75 -23.94
C LYS A 32 3.20 11.84 -23.56
N LYS A 33 3.54 12.29 -22.35
CA LYS A 33 4.94 12.38 -21.87
C LYS A 33 5.45 11.08 -21.24
N TYR A 34 4.56 10.12 -20.97
CA TYR A 34 4.88 8.88 -20.28
C TYR A 34 4.46 7.67 -21.09
N GLN A 35 5.26 6.62 -21.03
CA GLN A 35 4.96 5.33 -21.65
C GLN A 35 4.98 4.23 -20.59
N PRO A 36 4.09 3.23 -20.70
CA PRO A 36 4.09 2.12 -19.77
C PRO A 36 5.30 1.20 -20.02
N PHE A 37 5.76 0.54 -18.95
CA PHE A 37 6.61 -0.64 -19.06
C PHE A 37 5.98 -1.78 -18.26
N GLN A 38 6.24 -3.01 -18.71
CA GLN A 38 5.71 -4.24 -18.15
C GLN A 38 6.79 -5.31 -18.24
N ASP A 39 7.18 -5.90 -17.12
CA ASP A 39 8.15 -6.99 -17.01
C ASP A 39 7.47 -8.20 -16.34
N PRO A 40 6.95 -9.16 -17.12
CA PRO A 40 6.33 -10.37 -16.60
C PRO A 40 7.29 -11.24 -15.76
N LEU A 41 8.60 -11.20 -16.01
CA LEU A 41 9.57 -12.05 -15.33
C LEU A 41 9.80 -11.57 -13.90
N LYS A 42 9.81 -10.24 -13.69
CA LYS A 42 9.92 -9.63 -12.36
C LYS A 42 8.58 -9.34 -11.69
N ASN A 43 7.48 -9.54 -12.41
CA ASN A 43 6.14 -9.09 -12.05
C ASN A 43 6.10 -7.57 -11.75
N GLU A 44 6.87 -6.79 -12.49
CA GLU A 44 7.03 -5.36 -12.29
C GLU A 44 6.38 -4.59 -13.43
N PHE A 45 5.77 -3.45 -13.14
CA PHE A 45 5.14 -2.61 -14.13
C PHE A 45 5.08 -1.16 -13.67
N GLY A 46 4.92 -0.24 -14.61
CA GLY A 46 4.84 1.17 -14.25
C GLY A 46 4.97 2.09 -15.44
N LEU A 47 5.58 3.24 -15.22
CA LEU A 47 5.70 4.32 -16.20
C LEU A 47 7.16 4.77 -16.32
N LEU A 48 7.57 4.96 -17.58
CA LEU A 48 8.80 5.64 -17.97
C LEU A 48 8.45 6.98 -18.60
N LYS A 49 9.38 7.93 -18.58
CA LYS A 49 9.28 9.09 -19.46
C LYS A 49 9.55 8.66 -20.91
N VAL A 50 8.74 9.16 -21.86
CA VAL A 50 8.85 8.80 -23.28
C VAL A 50 10.25 9.07 -23.80
N ASN A 51 10.77 8.14 -24.61
CA ASN A 51 12.12 8.17 -25.19
C ASN A 51 13.26 8.16 -24.16
N THR A 52 13.01 7.70 -22.94
CA THR A 52 14.03 7.55 -21.89
C THR A 52 13.91 6.20 -21.21
N THR A 53 14.96 5.79 -20.51
CA THR A 53 14.95 4.65 -19.57
C THR A 53 14.58 5.08 -18.15
N ASP A 54 14.23 6.36 -17.95
CA ASP A 54 13.94 6.92 -16.64
C ASP A 54 12.58 6.42 -16.17
N VAL A 55 12.61 5.42 -15.29
CA VAL A 55 11.43 4.99 -14.54
C VAL A 55 10.99 6.16 -13.69
N CYS A 56 9.72 6.54 -13.80
CA CYS A 56 9.12 7.57 -12.94
C CYS A 56 8.20 6.95 -11.87
N MET A 57 7.63 5.79 -12.18
CA MET A 57 6.81 4.99 -11.27
C MET A 57 7.07 3.51 -11.53
N SER A 58 7.27 2.72 -10.48
CA SER A 58 7.35 1.25 -10.54
C SER A 58 6.47 0.65 -9.44
N LEU A 59 5.66 -0.33 -9.81
CA LEU A 59 4.80 -1.08 -8.91
C LEU A 59 4.98 -2.58 -9.19
N LYS A 60 4.82 -3.39 -8.16
CA LYS A 60 4.84 -4.84 -8.25
C LYS A 60 3.82 -5.41 -7.28
N PHE A 61 2.79 -6.06 -7.81
CA PHE A 61 1.77 -6.76 -7.04
C PHE A 61 0.86 -7.51 -8.00
N ASP A 62 0.27 -8.59 -7.52
CA ASP A 62 -0.92 -9.18 -8.14
C ASP A 62 -2.18 -8.69 -7.42
N LEU A 63 -3.33 -8.80 -8.07
CA LEU A 63 -4.59 -8.37 -7.47
C LEU A 63 -5.75 -9.29 -7.80
N LYS A 64 -6.74 -9.31 -6.92
CA LYS A 64 -8.04 -9.96 -7.13
C LYS A 64 -9.15 -8.96 -6.82
N ILE A 65 -10.26 -9.07 -7.53
CA ILE A 65 -11.45 -8.26 -7.27
C ILE A 65 -12.47 -9.16 -6.59
N ILE A 66 -12.94 -8.75 -5.40
CA ILE A 66 -14.02 -9.43 -4.69
C ILE A 66 -15.27 -8.57 -4.85
N ASN A 67 -16.20 -9.03 -5.68
CA ASN A 67 -17.45 -8.32 -5.95
C ASN A 67 -18.58 -8.88 -5.06
N LEU A 68 -18.98 -8.11 -4.05
CA LEU A 68 -20.03 -8.51 -3.10
C LEU A 68 -21.45 -8.43 -3.68
N ASN A 69 -21.60 -7.94 -4.91
CA ASN A 69 -22.86 -7.95 -5.64
C ASN A 69 -23.14 -9.29 -6.33
N LEU A 70 -22.13 -10.14 -6.49
CA LEU A 70 -22.27 -11.48 -7.09
C LEU A 70 -22.54 -12.54 -6.02
N ASN A 71 -22.99 -13.72 -6.47
CA ASN A 71 -23.16 -14.88 -5.60
C ASN A 71 -21.82 -15.32 -5.00
N ARG A 72 -21.86 -16.08 -3.89
CA ARG A 72 -20.64 -16.42 -3.12
C ARG A 72 -19.55 -17.11 -3.95
N SER A 73 -19.90 -18.06 -4.82
CA SER A 73 -18.94 -18.77 -5.68
C SER A 73 -18.24 -17.85 -6.67
N ASP A 74 -18.95 -16.86 -7.20
CA ASP A 74 -18.50 -16.01 -8.32
C ASP A 74 -17.99 -14.65 -7.83
N SER A 75 -17.92 -14.46 -6.51
CA SER A 75 -17.50 -13.21 -5.91
C SER A 75 -16.04 -12.87 -6.24
N HIS A 76 -15.19 -13.86 -6.49
CA HIS A 76 -13.79 -13.68 -6.83
C HIS A 76 -13.60 -13.57 -8.34
N ILE A 77 -13.33 -12.36 -8.82
CA ILE A 77 -13.01 -12.08 -10.21
C ILE A 77 -11.49 -12.10 -10.36
N GLU A 78 -11.01 -13.00 -11.21
CA GLU A 78 -9.60 -13.05 -11.61
C GLU A 78 -9.25 -11.84 -12.47
N VAL A 79 -8.12 -11.21 -12.14
CA VAL A 79 -7.58 -10.09 -12.89
C VAL A 79 -6.26 -10.53 -13.54
N PRO A 80 -6.09 -10.32 -14.85
CA PRO A 80 -4.81 -10.58 -15.49
C PRO A 80 -3.72 -9.74 -14.84
N SER A 81 -2.52 -10.31 -14.71
CA SER A 81 -1.41 -9.59 -14.10
C SER A 81 -1.13 -8.28 -14.84
N PHE A 82 -0.87 -7.22 -14.09
CA PHE A 82 -0.55 -5.91 -14.64
C PHE A 82 0.84 -5.87 -15.29
N SER A 83 1.69 -6.85 -15.01
CA SER A 83 2.96 -7.06 -15.73
C SER A 83 2.77 -7.77 -17.07
N SER A 84 1.56 -8.27 -17.38
CA SER A 84 1.25 -8.94 -18.66
C SER A 84 0.76 -7.95 -19.72
N PRO A 85 1.11 -8.14 -21.00
CA PRO A 85 0.59 -7.33 -22.12
C PRO A 85 -0.93 -7.41 -22.29
N ASN A 86 -1.61 -8.35 -21.61
CA ASN A 86 -3.07 -8.44 -21.57
C ASN A 86 -3.74 -7.24 -20.87
N VAL A 87 -2.98 -6.49 -20.07
CA VAL A 87 -3.43 -5.26 -19.43
C VAL A 87 -2.80 -4.07 -20.15
N LYS A 88 -3.63 -3.20 -20.71
CA LYS A 88 -3.17 -1.92 -21.27
C LYS A 88 -2.95 -0.93 -20.14
N LEU A 89 -1.69 -0.56 -19.90
CA LEU A 89 -1.30 0.45 -18.93
C LEU A 89 -1.19 1.84 -19.55
N GLN A 90 -1.60 2.86 -18.80
CA GLN A 90 -1.47 4.28 -19.13
C GLN A 90 -1.31 5.07 -17.83
N GLY A 91 -0.88 6.32 -17.91
CA GLY A 91 -0.83 7.18 -16.73
C GLY A 91 0.16 8.31 -16.90
N PHE A 92 0.48 8.94 -15.77
CA PHE A 92 1.48 10.00 -15.72
C PHE A 92 2.10 10.07 -14.33
N CYS A 93 3.35 10.52 -14.29
CA CYS A 93 4.00 10.87 -13.04
C CYS A 93 3.93 12.38 -12.80
N PHE A 94 4.05 12.78 -11.54
CA PHE A 94 4.29 14.14 -11.15
C PHE A 94 5.42 14.79 -11.95
N SER A 95 5.18 15.99 -12.50
CA SER A 95 6.21 16.77 -13.21
C SER A 95 6.39 18.20 -12.68
N ASN A 96 5.46 18.73 -11.89
CA ASN A 96 5.50 20.14 -11.46
C ASN A 96 4.97 20.32 -10.04
N THR A 97 5.67 21.15 -9.25
CA THR A 97 5.42 21.51 -7.83
C THR A 97 3.96 21.72 -7.42
N LYS A 98 3.10 22.24 -8.30
CA LYS A 98 1.70 22.57 -7.96
C LYS A 98 0.80 21.35 -7.77
N ASN A 99 0.95 20.30 -8.58
CA ASN A 99 0.07 19.13 -8.55
C ASN A 99 0.88 17.87 -8.27
N LYS A 100 1.09 17.58 -6.98
CA LYS A 100 1.84 16.42 -6.44
C LYS A 100 1.17 15.05 -6.67
N VAL A 101 0.58 14.85 -7.85
CA VAL A 101 -0.22 13.66 -8.19
C VAL A 101 0.46 12.86 -9.30
N SER A 102 0.51 11.55 -9.12
CA SER A 102 0.84 10.57 -10.14
C SER A 102 -0.33 9.59 -10.27
N GLU A 103 -0.62 9.13 -11.49
CA GLU A 103 -1.71 8.21 -11.76
C GLU A 103 -1.22 7.04 -12.60
N LEU A 104 -1.65 5.83 -12.24
CA LEU A 104 -1.56 4.65 -13.08
C LEU A 104 -2.96 4.12 -13.37
N LYS A 105 -3.21 3.83 -14.65
CA LYS A 105 -4.43 3.25 -15.17
C LYS A 105 -4.12 1.90 -15.80
N GLY A 106 -4.80 0.84 -15.35
CA GLY A 106 -4.81 -0.46 -16.01
C GLY A 106 -6.15 -0.76 -16.63
N GLN A 107 -6.15 -1.28 -17.86
CA GLN A 107 -7.37 -1.57 -18.60
C GLN A 107 -7.29 -2.95 -19.25
N TRP A 108 -8.33 -3.77 -19.07
CA TRP A 108 -8.47 -5.06 -19.74
C TRP A 108 -9.94 -5.33 -20.11
N LYS A 109 -10.18 -6.36 -20.91
CA LYS A 109 -11.52 -6.80 -21.31
C LYS A 109 -11.75 -8.21 -20.77
N GLN A 110 -12.93 -8.47 -20.22
CA GLN A 110 -13.35 -9.79 -19.74
C GLN A 110 -14.86 -9.92 -19.95
N ASN A 111 -15.31 -11.01 -20.60
CA ASN A 111 -16.73 -11.30 -20.86
C ASN A 111 -17.50 -10.12 -21.49
N ASP A 112 -16.95 -9.51 -22.54
CA ASP A 112 -17.51 -8.30 -23.18
C ASP A 112 -17.69 -7.06 -22.31
N ARG A 113 -17.06 -7.06 -21.13
CA ARG A 113 -16.99 -5.90 -20.25
C ARG A 113 -15.58 -5.35 -20.23
N LYS A 114 -15.48 -4.05 -20.41
CA LYS A 114 -14.23 -3.30 -20.31
C LYS A 114 -14.05 -2.89 -18.86
N LYS A 115 -12.97 -3.36 -18.25
CA LYS A 115 -12.62 -3.08 -16.85
C LYS A 115 -11.44 -2.13 -16.80
N VAL A 116 -11.52 -1.15 -15.92
CA VAL A 116 -10.50 -0.11 -15.75
C VAL A 116 -10.24 0.09 -14.27
N LEU A 117 -8.97 0.05 -13.86
CA LEU A 117 -8.52 0.41 -12.53
C LEU A 117 -7.62 1.64 -12.61
N TYR A 118 -7.86 2.61 -11.74
CA TYR A 118 -6.99 3.75 -11.53
C TYR A 118 -6.40 3.69 -10.12
N PHE A 119 -5.10 3.95 -10.03
CA PHE A 119 -4.36 4.14 -8.78
C PHE A 119 -3.82 5.56 -8.77
N LEU A 120 -4.33 6.37 -7.85
CA LEU A 120 -3.95 7.78 -7.72
C LEU A 120 -3.05 7.94 -6.51
N PHE A 121 -1.81 8.35 -6.76
CA PHE A 121 -0.82 8.64 -5.73
C PHE A 121 -0.69 10.15 -5.55
N THR A 122 -0.60 10.60 -4.30
CA THR A 122 -0.35 12.00 -3.96
C THR A 122 0.88 12.10 -3.09
N SER A 123 1.59 13.22 -3.12
CA SER A 123 2.59 13.56 -2.10
C SER A 123 2.16 14.83 -1.38
N ASP A 124 2.14 14.79 -0.05
CA ASP A 124 1.74 15.90 0.81
C ASP A 124 2.60 15.91 2.07
N ASN A 125 2.76 17.09 2.65
CA ASN A 125 3.39 17.21 3.96
C ASN A 125 2.42 16.65 5.01
N LEU A 126 2.89 15.71 5.83
CA LEU A 126 2.24 15.34 7.07
C LEU A 126 2.87 16.17 8.18
N SER A 127 2.14 17.16 8.67
CA SER A 127 2.46 17.80 9.94
C SER A 127 2.02 16.86 11.05
N ASN A 128 2.94 16.15 11.67
CA ASN A 128 2.74 15.74 13.06
C ASN A 128 3.26 16.90 13.92
N ASN A 129 2.70 17.12 15.12
CA ASN A 129 3.06 18.22 16.03
C ASN A 129 4.57 18.38 16.35
N VAL A 130 5.43 17.46 15.88
CA VAL A 130 6.86 17.40 16.11
C VAL A 130 7.65 17.88 14.88
N GLU A 131 7.36 17.38 13.67
CA GLU A 131 8.05 17.74 12.41
C GLU A 131 7.14 17.52 11.18
N ASP A 132 7.32 18.35 10.14
CA ASP A 132 6.70 18.18 8.83
C ASP A 132 7.47 17.14 8.00
N GLU A 133 6.87 15.97 7.77
CA GLU A 133 7.46 14.95 6.90
C GLU A 133 6.72 14.87 5.56
N LEU A 134 7.45 15.05 4.45
CA LEU A 134 6.89 14.83 3.12
C LEU A 134 6.70 13.32 2.89
N ARG A 135 5.44 12.91 2.69
CA ARG A 135 5.08 11.51 2.42
C ARG A 135 4.32 11.40 1.13
N TRP A 136 4.48 10.25 0.46
CA TRP A 136 3.57 9.83 -0.58
C TRP A 136 2.50 8.88 -0.05
N ARG A 137 1.31 8.93 -0.65
CA ARG A 137 0.18 8.08 -0.27
C ARG A 137 -0.58 7.60 -1.50
N LEU A 138 -1.12 6.38 -1.42
CA LEU A 138 -2.18 5.94 -2.32
C LEU A 138 -3.47 6.64 -1.89
N LYS A 139 -3.84 7.70 -2.63
CA LYS A 139 -4.98 8.56 -2.31
C LYS A 139 -6.29 7.85 -2.63
N ASN A 140 -6.44 7.44 -3.89
CA ASN A 140 -7.67 6.81 -4.38
C ASN A 140 -7.39 5.61 -5.25
N VAL A 141 -8.27 4.63 -5.18
CA VAL A 141 -8.43 3.57 -6.16
C VAL A 141 -9.82 3.68 -6.77
N ILE A 142 -9.91 3.65 -8.10
CA ILE A 142 -11.18 3.78 -8.82
C ILE A 142 -11.30 2.59 -9.76
N TYR A 143 -12.41 1.86 -9.67
CA TYR A 143 -12.75 0.77 -10.57
C TYR A 143 -13.93 1.19 -11.44
N ILE A 144 -13.78 1.07 -12.75
CA ILE A 144 -14.84 1.33 -13.71
C ILE A 144 -15.08 0.07 -14.54
N GLU A 145 -16.33 -0.33 -14.64
CA GLU A 145 -16.76 -1.40 -15.52
C GLU A 145 -17.72 -0.83 -16.56
N LYS A 146 -17.42 -1.08 -17.84
CA LYS A 146 -18.23 -0.59 -18.97
C LYS A 146 -18.74 -1.76 -19.80
N HIS A 147 -19.99 -1.67 -20.23
CA HIS A 147 -20.63 -2.63 -21.13
C HIS A 147 -21.55 -1.87 -22.08
N GLY A 148 -21.25 -1.88 -23.38
CA GLY A 148 -21.91 -1.00 -24.34
C GLY A 148 -21.73 0.47 -23.96
N GLU A 149 -22.85 1.20 -23.84
CA GLU A 149 -22.90 2.60 -23.42
C GLU A 149 -22.96 2.78 -21.89
N GLU A 150 -23.26 1.72 -21.16
CA GLU A 150 -23.39 1.76 -19.71
C GLU A 150 -22.02 1.69 -19.02
N SER A 151 -21.89 2.45 -17.93
CA SER A 151 -20.70 2.39 -17.09
C SER A 151 -21.05 2.53 -15.62
N ILE A 152 -20.41 1.71 -14.80
CA ILE A 152 -20.50 1.76 -13.34
C ILE A 152 -19.13 2.08 -12.75
N THR A 153 -19.09 2.95 -11.75
CA THR A 153 -17.84 3.44 -11.14
C THR A 153 -17.86 3.24 -9.63
N PHE A 154 -16.91 2.48 -9.12
CA PHE A 154 -16.67 2.28 -7.69
C PHE A 154 -15.40 3.02 -7.27
N LYS A 155 -15.41 3.64 -6.09
CA LYS A 155 -14.30 4.48 -5.62
C LYS A 155 -13.96 4.24 -4.16
N SER A 156 -12.67 4.22 -3.82
CA SER A 156 -12.22 4.17 -2.41
C SER A 156 -12.61 5.45 -1.67
N ARG A 157 -12.74 5.37 -0.34
CA ARG A 157 -13.05 6.56 0.45
C ARG A 157 -11.89 7.57 0.40
N ASN A 158 -12.20 8.86 0.40
CA ASN A 158 -11.19 9.92 0.36
C ASN A 158 -10.46 10.12 1.70
N ASP A 159 -11.04 9.68 2.81
CA ASP A 159 -10.59 9.92 4.20
C ASP A 159 -9.69 8.82 4.76
N SER A 160 -9.74 7.60 4.20
CA SER A 160 -8.89 6.48 4.60
C SER A 160 -7.74 6.28 3.61
N PHE A 161 -6.54 6.73 3.97
CA PHE A 161 -5.34 6.43 3.18
C PHE A 161 -4.96 4.97 3.35
N MET A 162 -4.85 4.26 2.23
CA MET A 162 -4.68 2.80 2.23
C MET A 162 -3.20 2.42 2.39
N VAL A 163 -2.33 3.28 1.86
CA VAL A 163 -0.87 3.16 1.93
C VAL A 163 -0.28 4.54 2.07
N THR A 164 0.67 4.69 3.00
CA THR A 164 1.49 5.89 3.18
C THR A 164 2.94 5.48 3.36
N SER A 165 3.87 6.30 2.87
CA SER A 165 5.29 6.05 3.03
C SER A 165 6.10 7.36 2.89
N PRO A 166 7.27 7.48 3.54
CA PRO A 166 8.17 8.62 3.34
C PRO A 166 8.49 8.85 1.87
N ILE A 167 8.67 10.11 1.47
CA ILE A 167 9.07 10.43 0.09
C ILE A 167 10.38 9.72 -0.29
N ARG A 168 10.50 9.28 -1.55
CA ARG A 168 11.69 8.57 -2.09
C ARG A 168 12.05 7.26 -1.37
N SER A 169 11.10 6.64 -0.64
CA SER A 169 11.29 5.32 -0.04
C SER A 169 10.48 4.25 -0.79
N LYS A 170 10.99 3.01 -0.78
CA LYS A 170 10.36 1.85 -1.42
C LYS A 170 9.43 1.26 -0.40
N TYR A 171 8.14 1.33 -0.66
CA TYR A 171 7.18 0.69 0.21
C TYR A 171 7.11 -0.79 -0.14
N ILE A 172 7.28 -1.65 0.86
CA ILE A 172 7.19 -3.10 0.72
C ILE A 172 6.16 -3.61 1.71
N CYS A 173 5.16 -4.35 1.22
CA CYS A 173 4.22 -5.06 2.06
C CYS A 173 4.18 -6.55 1.75
N LYS A 174 4.49 -7.34 2.78
CA LYS A 174 4.53 -8.82 2.72
C LYS A 174 3.17 -9.46 3.02
N ASP A 175 2.17 -8.66 3.36
CA ASP A 175 0.81 -9.09 3.63
C ASP A 175 -0.16 -8.57 2.54
N LYS A 176 -1.35 -9.17 2.48
CA LYS A 176 -2.42 -8.74 1.58
C LYS A 176 -2.97 -7.38 2.02
N LEU A 177 -3.24 -6.50 1.06
CA LEU A 177 -3.93 -5.23 1.31
C LEU A 177 -5.33 -5.26 0.69
N ASN A 178 -6.35 -5.04 1.51
CA ASN A 178 -7.74 -4.99 1.06
C ASN A 178 -8.19 -3.54 0.92
N ILE A 179 -8.73 -3.21 -0.25
CA ILE A 179 -9.14 -1.86 -0.61
C ILE A 179 -10.63 -1.87 -0.94
N THR A 180 -11.44 -1.32 -0.03
CA THR A 180 -12.89 -1.24 -0.21
C THR A 180 -13.25 -0.06 -1.11
N LEU A 181 -13.98 -0.36 -2.19
CA LEU A 181 -14.53 0.58 -3.14
C LEU A 181 -16.04 0.66 -2.97
N LYS A 182 -16.56 1.87 -2.85
CA LYS A 182 -17.97 2.16 -2.64
C LYS A 182 -18.67 2.62 -3.91
N HIS A 183 -19.97 2.42 -3.93
CA HIS A 183 -20.92 2.96 -4.90
C HIS A 183 -22.23 3.30 -4.17
N ASP A 184 -22.97 4.29 -4.63
CA ASP A 184 -24.20 4.76 -3.96
C ASP A 184 -25.33 3.71 -4.00
N ASN A 185 -25.53 3.07 -5.17
CA ASN A 185 -26.62 2.11 -5.39
C ASN A 185 -26.24 0.61 -5.29
N TYR A 186 -24.96 0.27 -5.14
CA TYR A 186 -24.48 -1.12 -5.19
C TYR A 186 -23.66 -1.45 -3.94
N LYS A 187 -23.54 -2.74 -3.62
CA LYS A 187 -22.67 -3.20 -2.54
C LYS A 187 -21.20 -2.93 -2.89
N ASP A 188 -20.40 -2.78 -1.86
CA ASP A 188 -18.96 -2.51 -1.98
C ASP A 188 -18.24 -3.62 -2.78
N ILE A 189 -17.18 -3.22 -3.48
CA ILE A 189 -16.22 -4.11 -4.12
C ILE A 189 -14.91 -4.02 -3.33
N ILE A 190 -14.21 -5.14 -3.15
CA ILE A 190 -12.91 -5.15 -2.48
C ILE A 190 -11.82 -5.50 -3.50
N ILE A 191 -10.89 -4.57 -3.72
CA ILE A 191 -9.64 -4.84 -4.44
C ILE A 191 -8.66 -5.43 -3.42
N GLN A 192 -8.29 -6.68 -3.60
CA GLN A 192 -7.29 -7.34 -2.77
C GLN A 192 -5.96 -7.36 -3.52
N LEU A 193 -4.99 -6.59 -3.03
CA LEU A 193 -3.60 -6.66 -3.47
C LEU A 193 -2.92 -7.83 -2.76
N LEU A 194 -2.21 -8.65 -3.52
CA LEU A 194 -1.54 -9.85 -3.05
C LEU A 194 -0.03 -9.59 -2.87
N PRO A 195 0.59 -10.13 -1.82
CA PRO A 195 2.02 -9.99 -1.58
C PRO A 195 2.86 -10.77 -2.61
N GLU A 196 4.10 -10.37 -2.87
CA GLU A 196 4.79 -9.18 -2.31
C GLU A 196 4.38 -7.89 -3.02
N ILE A 197 3.87 -6.91 -2.27
CA ILE A 197 3.43 -5.61 -2.79
C ILE A 197 4.58 -4.64 -2.67
N GLU A 198 5.05 -4.09 -3.78
CA GLU A 198 6.07 -3.06 -3.81
C GLU A 198 5.56 -1.83 -4.55
N PHE A 199 5.75 -0.66 -3.95
CA PHE A 199 5.31 0.61 -4.53
C PHE A 199 6.42 1.65 -4.55
N ILE A 200 6.59 2.23 -5.72
CA ILE A 200 7.48 3.32 -6.04
C ILE A 200 6.72 4.32 -6.92
N PRO A 201 5.87 5.20 -6.37
CA PRO A 201 5.06 6.11 -7.19
C PRO A 201 5.80 7.38 -7.67
N PHE A 202 6.97 7.66 -7.10
CA PHE A 202 7.78 8.85 -7.39
C PHE A 202 9.26 8.49 -7.46
N PHE A 203 9.78 8.23 -8.66
CA PHE A 203 11.20 8.07 -8.92
C PHE A 203 11.73 9.39 -9.50
N GLY A 204 12.47 10.16 -8.68
CA GLY A 204 12.95 11.50 -9.05
C GLY A 204 14.38 11.51 -9.59
N GLU A 205 14.80 12.64 -10.16
CA GLU A 205 16.09 12.86 -10.85
C GLU A 205 17.36 12.46 -10.05
N LYS A 206 17.29 12.43 -8.72
CA LYS A 206 18.41 12.02 -7.84
C LYS A 206 18.38 10.53 -7.44
N GLY A 207 17.51 9.75 -8.06
CA GLY A 207 17.35 8.33 -7.79
C GLY A 207 16.68 8.02 -6.45
N TYR A 208 16.72 6.74 -6.10
CA TYR A 208 16.28 6.23 -4.81
C TYR A 208 17.20 6.70 -3.69
N GLY A 209 16.64 7.17 -2.57
CA GLY A 209 17.34 6.94 -1.30
C GLY A 209 17.35 5.43 -1.07
N SER A 210 18.39 4.83 -0.49
CA SER A 210 18.44 3.39 -0.16
C SER A 210 17.39 2.93 0.87
N ASN A 211 16.38 3.77 1.13
CA ASN A 211 15.43 3.64 2.21
C ASN A 211 14.26 2.75 1.77
N ILE A 212 14.06 1.66 2.51
CA ILE A 212 12.92 0.76 2.37
C ILE A 212 11.99 1.03 3.55
N PHE A 213 10.72 1.26 3.25
CA PHE A 213 9.67 1.34 4.25
C PHE A 213 8.85 0.06 4.19
N ILE A 214 8.93 -0.74 5.25
CA ILE A 214 8.14 -1.97 5.35
C ILE A 214 6.79 -1.62 5.96
N CYS A 215 5.69 -2.09 5.35
CA CYS A 215 4.39 -1.97 5.97
C CYS A 215 4.42 -2.67 7.35
N GLU A 216 4.13 -1.92 8.41
CA GLU A 216 3.91 -2.54 9.70
C GLU A 216 2.59 -3.33 9.64
N ARG A 217 2.63 -4.58 10.09
CA ARG A 217 1.46 -5.46 10.17
C ARG A 217 0.31 -4.72 10.85
N THR A 218 -0.86 -4.61 10.19
CA THR A 218 -2.13 -4.37 10.90
C THR A 218 -2.63 -5.62 11.63
N ARG A 219 -1.97 -6.78 11.41
CA ARG A 219 -2.21 -7.95 12.24
C ARG A 219 -1.61 -7.67 13.61
N LYS A 220 -2.47 -7.34 14.59
CA LYS A 220 -2.28 -7.74 16.00
C LYS A 220 -1.43 -9.01 15.96
N LYS A 221 -0.19 -9.00 16.50
CA LYS A 221 0.60 -10.22 16.72
C LYS A 221 -0.40 -11.31 17.06
N SER A 222 -0.47 -12.41 16.31
CA SER A 222 -1.47 -13.43 16.64
C SER A 222 -1.28 -13.71 18.13
N LEU A 223 -2.37 -13.71 18.89
CA LEU A 223 -2.27 -13.93 20.33
C LEU A 223 -1.34 -15.12 20.63
N SER A 224 -1.34 -16.14 19.76
CA SER A 224 -0.40 -17.25 19.76
C SER A 224 1.09 -16.89 19.62
N GLU A 225 1.52 -16.06 18.67
CA GLU A 225 2.93 -15.65 18.53
C GLU A 225 3.39 -14.80 19.73
N ALA A 226 2.52 -13.89 20.20
CA ALA A 226 2.77 -13.10 21.40
C ALA A 226 2.78 -13.98 22.67
N PHE A 227 1.92 -14.98 22.75
CA PHE A 227 1.92 -15.97 23.83
C PHE A 227 3.15 -16.85 23.76
N GLN A 228 3.61 -17.24 22.58
CA GLN A 228 4.81 -18.04 22.42
C GLN A 228 6.04 -17.25 22.88
N SER A 229 6.21 -15.99 22.45
CA SER A 229 7.31 -15.15 22.93
C SER A 229 7.22 -14.87 24.43
N LYS A 230 6.01 -14.62 24.98
CA LYS A 230 5.82 -14.39 26.41
C LYS A 230 6.07 -15.66 27.23
N MET A 231 5.64 -16.83 26.76
CA MET A 231 5.93 -18.11 27.39
C MET A 231 7.44 -18.40 27.36
N THR A 232 8.15 -18.07 26.29
CA THR A 232 9.62 -18.22 26.24
C THR A 232 10.31 -17.31 27.26
N ILE A 233 9.88 -16.05 27.38
CA ILE A 233 10.41 -15.12 28.40
C ILE A 233 10.12 -15.65 29.80
N PHE A 234 8.88 -16.09 30.06
CA PHE A 234 8.48 -16.62 31.36
C PHE A 234 9.22 -17.92 31.72
N ALA A 235 9.40 -18.81 30.74
CA ALA A 235 10.22 -20.01 30.88
C ALA A 235 11.69 -19.67 31.19
N GLY A 236 12.26 -18.66 30.52
CA GLY A 236 13.60 -18.16 30.81
C GLY A 236 13.75 -17.64 32.25
N VAL A 237 12.76 -16.88 32.75
CA VAL A 237 12.74 -16.40 34.14
C VAL A 237 12.63 -17.57 35.14
N ILE A 238 11.73 -18.53 34.90
CA ILE A 238 11.58 -19.72 35.77
C ILE A 238 12.87 -20.53 35.79
N LEU A 239 13.49 -20.77 34.62
CA LEU A 239 14.76 -21.49 34.52
C LEU A 239 15.87 -20.77 35.28
N GLY A 240 15.96 -19.44 35.16
CA GLY A 240 16.89 -18.62 35.92
C GLY A 240 16.70 -18.78 37.44
N ILE A 241 15.47 -18.64 37.94
CA ILE A 241 15.17 -18.82 39.37
C ILE A 241 15.50 -20.25 39.82
N SER A 242 15.17 -21.26 39.02
CA SER A 242 15.44 -22.67 39.32
C SER A 242 16.94 -22.99 39.38
N SER A 243 17.75 -22.36 38.52
CA SER A 243 19.21 -22.53 38.53
C SER A 243 19.84 -21.90 39.77
N VAL A 244 19.39 -20.69 40.15
CA VAL A 244 19.88 -20.00 41.35
C VAL A 244 19.49 -20.77 42.62
N SER A 245 18.25 -21.25 42.70
CA SER A 245 17.81 -22.05 43.85
C SER A 245 18.57 -23.37 43.96
N ALA A 246 18.83 -24.06 42.84
CA ALA A 246 19.65 -25.27 42.81
C ALA A 246 21.09 -25.02 43.32
N ILE A 247 21.72 -23.90 42.91
CA ILE A 247 23.07 -23.52 43.37
C ILE A 247 23.09 -23.24 44.88
N ILE A 248 22.09 -22.51 45.39
CA ILE A 248 21.98 -22.19 46.82
C ILE A 248 21.78 -23.47 47.64
N ILE A 249 20.85 -24.34 47.23
CA ILE A 249 20.58 -25.61 47.90
C ILE A 249 21.83 -26.50 47.89
N HIS A 250 22.54 -26.59 46.76
CA HIS A 250 23.74 -27.40 46.67
C HIS A 250 24.89 -26.83 47.53
N SER A 251 25.01 -25.50 47.60
CA SER A 251 25.99 -24.83 48.47
C SER A 251 25.68 -25.07 49.94
N LEU A 252 24.41 -24.92 50.36
CA LEU A 252 23.97 -25.20 51.73
C LEU A 252 24.14 -26.67 52.11
N ARG A 253 23.87 -27.60 51.19
CA ARG A 253 24.12 -29.03 51.40
C ARG A 253 25.61 -29.29 51.66
N ARG A 254 26.50 -28.62 50.92
CA ARG A 254 27.95 -28.74 51.13
C ARG A 254 28.41 -28.12 52.45
N THR A 255 27.82 -27.02 52.91
CA THR A 255 28.28 -26.35 54.14
C THR A 255 27.70 -26.98 55.40
N ILE A 256 26.44 -27.40 55.38
CA ILE A 256 25.76 -27.96 56.57
C ILE A 256 26.05 -29.46 56.71
N PHE A 257 26.08 -30.21 55.61
CA PHE A 257 26.33 -31.65 55.63
C PHE A 257 27.78 -32.04 55.29
N SER A 258 28.71 -31.08 55.20
CA SER A 258 30.13 -31.44 55.14
C SER A 258 30.55 -32.12 56.46
N PRO A 259 31.18 -33.29 56.40
CA PRO A 259 31.61 -34.03 57.59
C PRO A 259 32.70 -33.30 58.40
N THR A 260 33.19 -32.14 57.95
CA THR A 260 34.11 -31.29 58.71
C THR A 260 33.48 -30.65 59.94
N PHE A 261 32.14 -30.53 60.02
CA PHE A 261 31.49 -30.16 61.29
C PHE A 261 31.62 -31.26 62.35
N LYS A 262 31.96 -32.51 61.96
CA LYS A 262 32.37 -33.56 62.91
C LYS A 262 33.82 -33.41 63.37
N ILE A 263 34.67 -32.65 62.67
CA ILE A 263 36.10 -32.52 63.02
C ILE A 263 36.33 -31.39 64.03
N MET A 264 35.49 -30.34 64.04
CA MET A 264 35.58 -29.33 65.10
C MET A 264 35.21 -29.85 66.50
N GLN A 265 34.55 -31.01 66.62
CA GLN A 265 34.30 -31.62 67.94
C GLN A 265 35.39 -32.59 68.42
N PHE A 266 36.41 -32.92 67.61
CA PHE A 266 37.43 -33.91 68.01
C PHE A 266 38.84 -33.37 68.20
N SER A 267 39.04 -32.05 68.22
CA SER A 267 40.31 -31.48 68.68
C SER A 267 40.07 -30.25 69.54
N SER A 268 39.45 -30.48 70.70
CA SER A 268 39.51 -29.58 71.84
C SER A 268 40.06 -30.36 73.04
N LYS A 269 41.39 -30.45 73.12
CA LYS A 269 42.25 -30.52 74.32
C LYS A 269 43.63 -31.04 73.96
#